data_AF-A0A227JHK7-F1
#
_entry.id   AF-A0A227JHK7-F1
#
_cell.length_a   1.000
_cell.length_b   1.000
_cell.length_c   1.000
_cell.angle_alpha   90.00
_cell.angle_beta   90.00
_cell.angle_gamma   90.00
#
_symmetry.space_group_name_H-M   'P 1'
#
loop_
_entity.id
_entity.type
_entity.pdbx_description
1 polymer ?
#
loop_
_entity_poly.entity_id
_entity_poly.type
_entity_poly.pdbx_seq_one_letter_code
_entity_poly.pdbx_strand_id
1 'polypeptide(L)'
;LQSINNMQESYRFLNAKDSKNASKAALMALVMMLFGAVIWFIPPWASAILYPDAATQYSSLGAKASDAVYLVFARETMPLGTVGLLMAGLFAATMSSMDSALNRNSGIFVRSFYSNIVRKGQASDKELLRAGQIACLVNGILVIMMAQFFNSLKHLSLFDLMMQVATLLQSPILVPLFLGIIIRRTPKWAPWATVVVGMFVSWSVVKIFTPEFVGSWFGMDELTRREAGEMRTMITIAAHLVFTAGFFCLSTLFYKEETDTHKETTAEFFKDVDTECVAEEGQDIVDRMQRAKLGTLVIYMAAGLTLMVLIPNPLWGRLLFLACAASVFAVGYGLKKSAKLDTQLSKVAATTTQ
;
A
#
# COMPACT_ATOMS: atom_id res chain seq x y z
N LEU A 1 -3.78 0.12 -8.11
CA LEU A 1 -2.38 0.39 -7.70
C LEU A 1 -2.35 1.61 -6.79
N GLN A 2 -2.52 1.41 -5.49
CA GLN A 2 -2.17 2.46 -4.52
C GLN A 2 -0.65 2.49 -4.45
N SER A 3 -0.05 3.54 -5.01
CA SER A 3 1.39 3.80 -4.98
C SER A 3 1.90 3.72 -3.54
N ILE A 4 2.90 2.88 -3.26
CA ILE A 4 3.64 2.85 -1.97
C ILE A 4 4.39 4.18 -1.74
N ASN A 5 4.58 4.99 -2.79
CA ASN A 5 5.17 6.32 -2.69
C ASN A 5 4.08 7.36 -2.44
N ASN A 6 3.50 7.31 -1.25
CA ASN A 6 2.59 8.32 -0.76
C ASN A 6 2.86 8.56 0.73
N MET A 7 2.38 9.70 1.25
CA MET A 7 2.65 10.09 2.64
C MET A 7 1.99 9.17 3.68
N GLN A 8 1.05 8.33 3.28
CA GLN A 8 0.43 7.33 4.15
C GLN A 8 1.34 6.12 4.36
N GLU A 9 2.18 5.79 3.38
CA GLU A 9 3.08 4.63 3.41
C GLU A 9 4.54 5.01 3.70
N SER A 10 4.85 6.31 3.81
CA SER A 10 6.21 6.82 4.04
C SER A 10 6.81 6.36 5.39
N TYR A 11 5.97 6.03 6.38
CA TYR A 11 6.43 5.53 7.68
C TYR A 11 7.27 4.25 7.55
N ARG A 12 7.13 3.50 6.46
CA ARG A 12 7.94 2.30 6.21
C ARG A 12 9.42 2.64 6.03
N PHE A 13 9.74 3.84 5.55
CA PHE A 13 11.11 4.32 5.43
C PHE A 13 11.73 4.67 6.79
N LEU A 14 10.94 4.87 7.85
CA LEU A 14 11.44 5.05 9.22
C LEU A 14 12.08 3.77 9.78
N ASN A 15 11.79 2.61 9.19
CA ASN A 15 12.44 1.35 9.55
C ASN A 15 13.73 1.11 8.77
N ALA A 16 14.11 2.01 7.85
CA ALA A 16 15.39 1.91 7.17
C ALA A 16 16.52 2.31 8.12
N LYS A 17 17.66 1.64 8.00
CA LYS A 17 18.87 1.90 8.80
C LYS A 17 19.40 3.33 8.65
N ASP A 18 19.33 3.89 7.45
CA ASP A 18 19.83 5.23 7.12
C ASP A 18 19.15 5.76 5.84
N SER A 19 19.33 7.05 5.56
CA SER A 19 18.74 7.72 4.40
C SER A 19 19.18 7.11 3.05
N LYS A 20 20.42 6.60 2.96
CA LYS A 20 20.95 5.99 1.72
C LYS A 20 20.26 4.66 1.44
N ASN A 21 20.06 3.83 2.45
CA ASN A 21 19.36 2.56 2.36
C ASN A 21 17.87 2.75 2.14
N ALA A 22 17.25 3.78 2.73
CA ALA A 22 15.87 4.17 2.41
C ALA A 22 15.71 4.49 0.91
N SER A 23 16.64 5.28 0.35
CA SER A 23 16.65 5.63 -1.08
C SER A 23 16.85 4.41 -1.99
N LYS A 24 17.77 3.50 -1.62
CA LYS A 24 17.97 2.23 -2.34
C LYS A 24 16.73 1.34 -2.29
N ALA A 25 16.04 1.28 -1.16
CA ALA A 25 14.80 0.52 -1.00
C ALA A 25 13.69 1.09 -1.91
N ALA A 26 13.56 2.43 -1.99
CA ALA A 26 12.63 3.09 -2.91
C ALA A 26 12.93 2.76 -4.38
N LEU A 27 14.22 2.82 -4.78
CA LEU A 27 14.64 2.46 -6.13
C LEU A 27 14.36 0.99 -6.44
N MET A 28 14.65 0.09 -5.51
CA MET A 28 14.34 -1.33 -5.64
C MET A 28 12.83 -1.55 -5.83
N ALA A 29 11.99 -0.88 -5.04
CA ALA A 29 10.55 -0.96 -5.17
C ALA A 29 10.07 -0.47 -6.54
N LEU A 30 10.63 0.63 -7.07
CA LEU A 30 10.33 1.12 -8.41
C LEU A 30 10.64 0.07 -9.49
N VAL A 31 11.86 -0.49 -9.46
CA VAL A 31 12.28 -1.51 -10.43
C VAL A 31 11.39 -2.76 -10.34
N MET A 32 11.10 -3.23 -9.12
CA MET A 32 10.23 -4.37 -8.90
C MET A 32 8.80 -4.11 -9.37
N MET A 33 8.29 -2.89 -9.22
CA MET A 33 6.94 -2.54 -9.67
C MET A 33 6.85 -2.47 -11.19
N LEU A 34 7.88 -1.93 -11.87
CA LEU A 34 7.95 -1.93 -13.34
C LEU A 34 7.97 -3.36 -13.89
N PHE A 35 8.82 -4.22 -13.34
CA PHE A 35 8.88 -5.63 -13.71
C PHE A 35 7.60 -6.40 -13.33
N GLY A 36 7.07 -6.13 -12.14
CA GLY A 36 5.84 -6.71 -11.63
C GLY A 36 4.63 -6.35 -12.48
N ALA A 37 4.54 -5.11 -12.99
CA ALA A 37 3.48 -4.69 -13.89
C ALA A 37 3.46 -5.53 -15.17
N VAL A 38 4.64 -5.83 -15.75
CA VAL A 38 4.73 -6.71 -16.93
C VAL A 38 4.18 -8.10 -16.61
N ILE A 39 4.56 -8.68 -15.47
CA ILE A 39 4.06 -10.00 -15.03
C ILE A 39 2.56 -9.98 -14.74
N TRP A 40 2.03 -8.87 -14.24
CA TRP A 40 0.62 -8.75 -13.89
C TRP A 40 -0.25 -8.54 -15.14
N PHE A 41 0.15 -7.67 -16.07
CA PHE A 41 -0.72 -7.35 -17.22
C PHE A 41 -0.67 -8.37 -18.36
N ILE A 42 0.47 -9.05 -18.58
CA ILE A 42 0.60 -10.00 -19.70
C ILE A 42 -0.38 -11.18 -19.61
N PRO A 43 -0.51 -11.91 -18.49
CA PRO A 43 -1.38 -13.09 -18.45
C PRO A 43 -2.86 -12.77 -18.73
N PRO A 44 -3.47 -11.71 -18.16
CA PRO A 44 -4.83 -11.31 -18.51
C PRO A 44 -4.98 -10.91 -19.97
N TRP A 45 -4.03 -10.16 -20.55
CA TRP A 45 -4.10 -9.77 -21.95
C TRP A 45 -3.98 -10.97 -22.89
N ALA A 46 -3.04 -11.87 -22.62
CA ALA A 46 -2.91 -13.12 -23.37
C ALA A 46 -4.17 -13.98 -23.23
N SER A 47 -4.70 -14.12 -22.01
CA SER A 47 -5.90 -14.90 -21.73
C SER A 47 -7.14 -14.31 -22.41
N ALA A 48 -7.27 -12.99 -22.51
CA ALA A 48 -8.36 -12.34 -23.24
C ALA A 48 -8.34 -12.64 -24.76
N ILE A 49 -7.16 -12.89 -25.33
CA ILE A 49 -6.99 -13.27 -26.75
C ILE A 49 -7.20 -14.77 -26.94
N LEU A 50 -6.62 -15.59 -26.06
CA LEU A 50 -6.65 -17.05 -26.16
C LEU A 50 -7.98 -17.67 -25.73
N TYR A 51 -8.68 -17.03 -24.79
CA TYR A 51 -9.93 -17.49 -24.19
C TYR A 51 -10.98 -16.37 -24.20
N PRO A 52 -11.47 -15.93 -25.37
CA PRO A 52 -12.44 -14.83 -25.48
C PRO A 52 -13.74 -15.10 -24.71
N ASP A 53 -14.14 -16.37 -24.58
CA ASP A 53 -15.32 -16.80 -23.84
C ASP A 53 -15.06 -17.05 -22.33
N ALA A 54 -13.87 -16.72 -21.81
CA ALA A 54 -13.52 -16.93 -20.40
C ALA A 54 -14.56 -16.35 -19.43
N ALA A 55 -15.12 -15.18 -19.73
CA ALA A 55 -16.14 -14.54 -18.90
C ALA A 55 -17.48 -15.28 -18.90
N THR A 56 -17.85 -15.98 -19.98
CA THR A 56 -19.14 -16.68 -20.05
C THR A 56 -19.13 -17.95 -19.20
N GLN A 57 -17.97 -18.59 -19.05
CA GLN A 57 -17.77 -19.76 -18.18
C GLN A 57 -17.98 -19.46 -16.69
N TYR A 58 -17.87 -18.19 -16.29
CA TYR A 58 -18.01 -17.71 -14.92
C TYR A 58 -19.16 -16.71 -14.76
N SER A 59 -20.25 -16.91 -15.51
CA SER A 59 -21.45 -16.06 -15.48
C SER A 59 -22.08 -15.93 -14.09
N SER A 60 -21.86 -16.90 -13.19
CA SER A 60 -22.27 -16.85 -11.77
C SER A 60 -21.60 -15.71 -10.98
N LEU A 61 -20.47 -15.18 -11.46
CA LEU A 61 -19.81 -14.00 -10.89
C LEU A 61 -20.40 -12.66 -11.39
N GLY A 62 -21.35 -12.70 -12.33
CA GLY A 62 -22.02 -11.52 -12.87
C GLY A 62 -21.01 -10.51 -13.45
N ALA A 63 -21.07 -9.26 -12.97
CA ALA A 63 -20.16 -8.19 -13.40
C ALA A 63 -18.67 -8.44 -13.08
N LYS A 64 -18.34 -9.46 -12.28
CA LYS A 64 -16.96 -9.84 -11.93
C LYS A 64 -16.42 -11.00 -12.75
N ALA A 65 -17.17 -11.49 -13.74
CA ALA A 65 -16.73 -12.63 -14.55
C ALA A 65 -15.41 -12.35 -15.30
N SER A 66 -15.14 -11.08 -15.65
CA SER A 66 -13.87 -10.64 -16.22
C SER A 66 -12.68 -10.75 -15.27
N ASP A 67 -12.91 -10.77 -13.96
CA ASP A 67 -11.83 -10.86 -12.96
C ASP A 67 -11.33 -12.32 -12.84
N ALA A 68 -12.12 -13.29 -13.29
CA ALA A 68 -11.77 -14.71 -13.28
C ALA A 68 -10.74 -15.10 -14.37
N VAL A 69 -10.33 -14.16 -15.22
CA VAL A 69 -9.42 -14.40 -16.35
C VAL A 69 -8.05 -14.95 -15.91
N TYR A 70 -7.56 -14.56 -14.73
CA TYR A 70 -6.34 -15.15 -14.14
C TYR A 70 -6.51 -16.61 -13.73
N LEU A 71 -7.69 -16.95 -13.21
CA LEU A 71 -8.02 -18.33 -12.84
C LEU A 71 -8.11 -19.20 -14.09
N VAL A 72 -8.73 -18.70 -15.16
CA VAL A 72 -8.79 -19.37 -16.47
C VAL A 72 -7.40 -19.60 -17.02
N PHE A 73 -6.54 -18.58 -17.01
CA PHE A 73 -5.16 -18.72 -17.46
C PHE A 73 -4.40 -19.80 -16.68
N ALA A 74 -4.48 -19.78 -15.34
CA ALA A 74 -3.82 -20.77 -14.50
C ALA A 74 -4.40 -22.19 -14.65
N ARG A 75 -5.69 -22.31 -14.97
CA ARG A 75 -6.34 -23.61 -15.18
C ARG A 75 -6.00 -24.22 -16.54
N GLU A 76 -6.07 -23.42 -17.60
CA GLU A 76 -6.02 -23.90 -18.99
C GLU A 76 -4.60 -23.91 -19.56
N THR A 77 -3.71 -23.03 -19.08
CA THR A 77 -2.37 -22.83 -19.69
C THR A 77 -1.22 -23.31 -18.82
N MET A 78 -1.42 -23.45 -17.50
CA MET A 78 -0.35 -23.77 -16.55
C MET A 78 -0.40 -25.23 -16.07
N PRO A 79 0.72 -25.78 -15.53
CA PRO A 79 0.75 -27.13 -14.99
C PRO A 79 -0.22 -27.34 -13.83
N LEU A 80 -0.64 -28.59 -13.62
CA LEU A 80 -1.43 -29.00 -12.46
C LEU A 80 -0.73 -28.57 -11.16
N GLY A 81 -1.50 -28.03 -10.22
CA GLY A 81 -1.02 -27.47 -8.95
C GLY A 81 -0.83 -25.95 -8.94
N THR A 82 -0.74 -25.30 -10.10
CA THR A 82 -0.57 -23.83 -10.18
C THR A 82 -1.79 -23.05 -9.70
N VAL A 83 -3.02 -23.56 -9.89
CA VAL A 83 -4.23 -22.95 -9.32
C VAL A 83 -4.15 -22.87 -7.79
N GLY A 84 -3.68 -23.93 -7.14
CA GLY A 84 -3.48 -23.94 -5.69
C GLY A 84 -2.39 -22.96 -5.25
N LEU A 85 -1.28 -22.88 -6.01
CA LEU A 85 -0.21 -21.91 -5.75
C LEU A 85 -0.69 -20.46 -5.93
N LEU A 86 -1.52 -20.21 -6.94
CA LEU A 86 -2.15 -18.91 -7.19
C LEU A 86 -3.07 -18.52 -6.03
N MET A 87 -3.92 -19.44 -5.56
CA MET A 87 -4.78 -19.20 -4.40
C MET A 87 -3.96 -18.94 -3.14
N ALA A 88 -2.93 -19.73 -2.87
CA ALA A 88 -2.02 -19.51 -1.74
C ALA A 88 -1.34 -18.14 -1.79
N GLY A 89 -0.86 -17.73 -2.97
CA GLY A 89 -0.28 -16.42 -3.21
C GLY A 89 -1.28 -15.27 -3.01
N LEU A 90 -2.51 -15.43 -3.49
CA LEU A 90 -3.58 -14.44 -3.32
C LEU A 90 -3.93 -14.25 -1.84
N PHE A 91 -4.06 -15.35 -1.08
CA PHE A 91 -4.28 -15.30 0.36
C PHE A 91 -3.09 -14.67 1.09
N ALA A 92 -1.86 -15.05 0.75
CA ALA A 92 -0.66 -14.48 1.36
C ALA A 92 -0.55 -12.96 1.11
N ALA A 93 -0.79 -12.51 -0.12
CA ALA A 93 -0.78 -11.09 -0.48
C ALA A 93 -1.87 -10.28 0.25
N THR A 94 -3.08 -10.85 0.33
CA THR A 94 -4.22 -10.24 1.04
C THR A 94 -3.94 -10.14 2.53
N MET A 95 -3.48 -11.22 3.16
CA MET A 95 -3.13 -11.24 4.59
C MET A 95 -2.00 -10.27 4.92
N SER A 96 -0.97 -10.16 4.07
CA SER A 96 0.13 -9.21 4.28
C SER A 96 -0.34 -7.75 4.28
N SER A 97 -1.25 -7.41 3.37
CA SER A 97 -1.83 -6.06 3.29
C SER A 97 -2.76 -5.79 4.48
N MET A 98 -3.56 -6.78 4.87
CA MET A 98 -4.45 -6.69 6.04
C MET A 98 -3.68 -6.53 7.35
N ASP A 99 -2.62 -7.32 7.56
CA ASP A 99 -1.77 -7.24 8.75
C ASP A 99 -1.17 -5.83 8.90
N SER A 100 -0.60 -5.32 7.80
CA SER A 100 -0.04 -3.96 7.76
C SER A 100 -1.10 -2.89 8.09
N ALA A 101 -2.29 -2.98 7.50
CA ALA A 101 -3.36 -2.00 7.71
C ALA A 101 -3.94 -2.05 9.13
N LEU A 102 -4.20 -3.25 9.67
CA LEU A 102 -4.72 -3.43 11.03
C LEU A 102 -3.70 -2.96 12.07
N ASN A 103 -2.43 -3.33 11.91
CA ASN A 103 -1.36 -2.93 12.82
C ASN A 103 -1.14 -1.41 12.78
N ARG A 104 -1.13 -0.81 11.58
CA ARG A 104 -1.05 0.66 11.42
C ARG A 104 -2.21 1.37 12.10
N ASN A 105 -3.44 0.95 11.86
CA ASN A 105 -4.63 1.57 12.44
C ASN A 105 -4.64 1.44 13.98
N SER A 106 -4.24 0.28 14.49
CA SER A 106 -4.07 0.07 15.92
C SER A 106 -2.99 1.00 16.51
N GLY A 107 -1.83 1.11 15.86
CA GLY A 107 -0.77 2.03 16.28
C GLY A 107 -1.21 3.49 16.30
N ILE A 108 -1.95 3.93 15.27
CA ILE A 108 -2.54 5.28 15.21
C ILE A 108 -3.52 5.49 16.37
N PHE A 109 -4.42 4.54 16.63
CA PHE A 109 -5.36 4.61 17.75
C PHE A 109 -4.62 4.69 19.09
N VAL A 110 -3.63 3.84 19.33
CA VAL A 110 -2.87 3.79 20.58
C VAL A 110 -2.10 5.09 20.80
N ARG A 111 -1.35 5.57 19.81
CA ARG A 111 -0.51 6.77 19.97
C ARG A 111 -1.33 8.06 19.94
N SER A 112 -2.28 8.18 19.02
CA SER A 112 -2.99 9.45 18.79
C SER A 112 -4.17 9.64 19.74
N PHE A 113 -4.84 8.56 20.15
CA PHE A 113 -6.04 8.63 20.98
C PHE A 113 -5.82 8.05 22.38
N TYR A 114 -5.40 6.78 22.49
CA TYR A 114 -5.32 6.12 23.80
C TYR A 114 -4.28 6.76 24.72
N SER A 115 -3.04 6.93 24.24
CA SER A 115 -1.95 7.52 25.02
C SER A 115 -2.25 8.99 25.34
N ASN A 116 -2.54 9.79 24.32
CA ASN A 116 -2.64 11.25 24.47
C ASN A 116 -3.97 11.71 25.09
N ILE A 117 -5.11 11.13 24.71
CA ILE A 117 -6.43 11.60 25.15
C ILE A 117 -6.93 10.81 26.36
N VAL A 118 -6.89 9.48 26.31
CA VAL A 118 -7.43 8.63 27.39
C VAL A 118 -6.49 8.59 28.60
N ARG A 119 -5.19 8.39 28.36
CA ARG A 119 -4.17 8.26 29.41
C ARG A 119 -3.32 9.50 29.64
N LYS A 120 -3.53 10.57 28.87
CA LYS A 120 -2.84 11.87 29.03
C LYS A 120 -1.31 11.74 29.13
N GLY A 121 -0.72 10.81 28.36
CA GLY A 121 0.72 10.54 28.32
C GLY A 121 1.28 9.69 29.47
N GLN A 122 0.44 9.14 30.34
CA GLN A 122 0.87 8.40 31.54
C GLN A 122 0.80 6.87 31.39
N ALA A 123 0.56 6.36 30.18
CA ALA A 123 0.45 4.93 29.94
C ALA A 123 1.82 4.24 29.93
N SER A 124 1.92 3.08 30.57
CA SER A 124 3.13 2.23 30.49
C SER A 124 3.23 1.49 29.15
N ASP A 125 4.43 1.10 28.72
CA ASP A 125 4.64 0.35 27.47
C ASP A 125 3.85 -0.96 27.41
N LYS A 126 3.76 -1.69 28.52
CA LYS A 126 2.97 -2.93 28.63
C LYS A 126 1.48 -2.66 28.41
N GLU A 127 1.00 -1.52 28.90
CA GLU A 127 -0.38 -1.11 28.72
C GLU A 127 -0.66 -0.67 27.29
N LEU A 128 0.23 0.11 26.69
CA LEU A 128 0.12 0.52 25.28
C LEU A 128 0.11 -0.68 24.34
N LEU A 129 0.94 -1.70 24.61
CA LEU A 129 0.94 -2.95 23.84
C LEU A 129 -0.40 -3.68 23.95
N ARG A 130 -0.96 -3.82 25.16
CA ARG A 130 -2.27 -4.46 25.36
C ARG A 130 -3.39 -3.68 24.69
N ALA A 131 -3.38 -2.35 24.81
CA ALA A 131 -4.34 -1.47 24.13
C ALA A 131 -4.27 -1.67 22.60
N GLY A 132 -3.05 -1.81 22.04
CA GLY A 132 -2.85 -2.09 20.63
C GLY A 132 -3.37 -3.45 20.18
N GLN A 133 -3.15 -4.50 20.98
CA GLN A 133 -3.69 -5.84 20.71
C GLN A 133 -5.24 -5.83 20.70
N ILE A 134 -5.85 -5.15 21.68
CA ILE A 134 -7.31 -5.03 21.76
C ILE A 134 -7.85 -4.20 20.59
N ALA A 135 -7.22 -3.05 20.27
CA ALA A 135 -7.64 -2.22 19.14
C ALA A 135 -7.53 -2.96 17.80
N CYS A 136 -6.48 -3.78 17.62
CA CYS A 136 -6.33 -4.62 16.45
C CYS A 136 -7.47 -5.65 16.34
N LEU A 137 -7.80 -6.35 17.43
CA LEU A 137 -8.89 -7.32 17.46
C LEU A 137 -10.24 -6.67 17.16
N VAL A 138 -10.56 -5.55 17.83
CA VAL A 138 -11.81 -4.81 17.61
C VAL A 138 -11.91 -4.34 16.17
N ASN A 139 -10.83 -3.77 15.62
CA ASN A 139 -10.81 -3.32 14.23
C ASN A 139 -10.99 -4.49 13.24
N GLY A 140 -10.37 -5.65 13.50
CA GLY A 140 -10.58 -6.86 12.72
C GLY A 140 -12.05 -7.31 12.69
N ILE A 141 -12.72 -7.31 13.84
CA ILE A 141 -14.15 -7.63 13.94
C ILE A 141 -15.00 -6.62 13.16
N LEU A 142 -14.72 -5.32 13.29
CA LEU A 142 -15.41 -4.27 12.54
C LEU A 142 -15.24 -4.45 11.02
N VAL A 143 -14.04 -4.76 10.55
CA VAL A 143 -13.76 -5.02 9.13
C VAL A 143 -14.56 -6.23 8.62
N ILE A 144 -14.65 -7.31 9.39
CA ILE A 144 -15.45 -8.49 9.03
C ILE A 144 -16.93 -8.12 8.92
N MET A 145 -17.47 -7.36 9.89
CA MET A 145 -18.86 -6.91 9.85
C MET A 145 -19.13 -6.00 8.64
N MET A 146 -18.23 -5.06 8.34
CA MET A 146 -18.38 -4.18 7.18
C MET A 146 -18.26 -4.94 5.86
N ALA A 147 -17.38 -5.95 5.78
CA ALA A 147 -17.26 -6.81 4.60
C ALA A 147 -18.55 -7.61 4.35
N GLN A 148 -19.18 -8.14 5.41
CA GLN A 148 -20.50 -8.79 5.29
C GLN A 148 -21.57 -7.81 4.85
N PHE A 149 -21.59 -6.59 5.41
CA PHE A 149 -22.52 -5.55 5.00
C PHE A 149 -22.35 -5.20 3.52
N PHE A 150 -21.12 -4.97 3.04
CA PHE A 150 -20.88 -4.68 1.63
C PHE A 150 -21.21 -5.85 0.70
N ASN A 151 -20.99 -7.09 1.13
CA ASN A 151 -21.39 -8.27 0.37
C ASN A 151 -22.92 -8.37 0.19
N SER A 152 -23.70 -7.80 1.12
CA SER A 152 -25.17 -7.73 0.98
C SER A 152 -25.63 -6.74 -0.11
N LEU A 153 -24.78 -5.79 -0.50
CA LEU A 153 -25.07 -4.77 -1.52
C LEU A 153 -24.84 -5.34 -2.93
N LYS A 154 -25.73 -6.20 -3.41
CA LYS A 154 -25.60 -6.95 -4.68
C LYS A 154 -25.49 -6.07 -5.95
N HIS A 155 -25.82 -4.79 -5.87
CA HIS A 155 -25.91 -3.89 -7.03
C HIS A 155 -24.71 -2.95 -7.21
N LEU A 156 -23.75 -2.94 -6.26
CA LEU A 156 -22.56 -2.08 -6.33
C LEU A 156 -21.30 -2.93 -6.48
N SER A 157 -20.45 -2.58 -7.45
CA SER A 157 -19.10 -3.16 -7.52
C SER A 157 -18.31 -2.70 -6.29
N LEU A 158 -17.73 -3.65 -5.55
CA LEU A 158 -16.86 -3.35 -4.40
C LEU A 158 -15.68 -2.45 -4.79
N PHE A 159 -15.17 -2.64 -6.01
CA PHE A 159 -14.11 -1.82 -6.55
C PHE A 159 -14.57 -0.37 -6.75
N ASP A 160 -15.76 -0.17 -7.33
CA ASP A 160 -16.32 1.17 -7.56
C ASP A 160 -16.60 1.87 -6.22
N LEU A 161 -17.11 1.14 -5.22
CA LEU A 161 -17.31 1.66 -3.88
C LEU A 161 -15.99 2.08 -3.23
N MET A 162 -14.96 1.22 -3.31
CA MET A 162 -13.63 1.52 -2.80
C MET A 162 -13.03 2.76 -3.48
N MET A 163 -13.14 2.86 -4.81
CA MET A 163 -12.66 4.03 -5.57
C MET A 163 -13.44 5.29 -5.21
N GLN A 164 -14.76 5.22 -5.01
CA GLN A 164 -15.56 6.36 -4.59
C GLN A 164 -15.16 6.85 -3.19
N VAL A 165 -15.04 5.95 -2.21
CA VAL A 165 -14.61 6.30 -0.84
C VAL A 165 -13.20 6.89 -0.85
N ALA A 166 -12.27 6.26 -1.57
CA ALA A 166 -10.91 6.78 -1.73
C ALA A 166 -10.93 8.18 -2.36
N THR A 167 -11.68 8.38 -3.42
CA THR A 167 -11.74 9.67 -4.10
C THR A 167 -12.34 10.77 -3.22
N LEU A 168 -13.44 10.46 -2.51
CA LEU A 168 -14.17 11.43 -1.69
C LEU A 168 -13.36 11.88 -0.46
N LEU A 169 -12.66 10.95 0.20
CA LEU A 169 -11.98 11.20 1.49
C LEU A 169 -10.46 11.37 1.34
N GLN A 170 -9.80 10.58 0.48
CA GLN A 170 -8.35 10.58 0.37
C GLN A 170 -7.85 11.82 -0.36
N SER A 171 -8.54 12.26 -1.43
CA SER A 171 -8.12 13.43 -2.23
C SER A 171 -8.08 14.73 -1.41
N PRO A 172 -9.10 15.08 -0.60
CA PRO A 172 -9.08 16.28 0.24
C PRO A 172 -7.99 16.26 1.31
N ILE A 173 -7.67 15.09 1.87
CA ILE A 173 -6.66 14.94 2.91
C ILE A 173 -5.25 15.00 2.32
N LEU A 174 -5.05 14.47 1.10
CA LEU A 174 -3.75 14.43 0.45
C LEU A 174 -3.20 15.83 0.17
N VAL A 175 -4.05 16.77 -0.23
CA VAL A 175 -3.64 18.13 -0.62
C VAL A 175 -2.87 18.87 0.49
N PRO A 176 -3.44 19.08 1.70
CA PRO A 176 -2.71 19.79 2.76
C PRO A 176 -1.52 19.02 3.29
N LEU A 177 -1.56 17.68 3.27
CA LEU A 177 -0.44 16.84 3.69
C LEU A 177 0.76 16.99 2.74
N PHE A 178 0.51 16.99 1.42
CA PHE A 178 1.57 17.16 0.43
C PHE A 178 2.05 18.61 0.34
N LEU A 179 1.12 19.57 0.20
CA LEU A 179 1.49 20.98 0.06
C LEU A 179 2.07 21.57 1.34
N GLY A 180 1.70 21.08 2.53
CA GLY A 180 2.25 21.54 3.80
C GLY A 180 3.74 21.23 3.98
N ILE A 181 4.28 20.21 3.30
CA ILE A 181 5.72 19.93 3.27
C ILE A 181 6.45 20.96 2.39
N ILE A 182 5.83 21.41 1.30
CA ILE A 182 6.44 22.34 0.34
C ILE A 182 6.27 23.80 0.82
N ILE A 183 5.09 24.14 1.32
CA ILE A 183 4.70 25.49 1.71
C ILE A 183 4.83 25.62 3.23
N ARG A 184 5.92 26.25 3.67
CA ARG A 184 6.25 26.39 5.10
C ARG A 184 5.42 27.45 5.85
N ARG A 185 4.78 28.37 5.13
CA ARG A 185 4.08 29.54 5.68
C ARG A 185 2.56 29.39 5.59
N THR A 186 2.00 28.50 6.40
CA THR A 186 0.56 28.22 6.42
C THR A 186 -0.06 28.40 7.80
N PRO A 187 -1.24 29.04 7.91
CA PRO A 187 -1.97 29.14 9.17
C PRO A 187 -2.36 27.77 9.73
N LYS A 188 -2.46 27.64 11.05
CA LYS A 188 -2.83 26.37 11.73
C LYS A 188 -4.21 25.82 11.34
N TRP A 189 -5.14 26.71 10.99
CA TRP A 189 -6.49 26.34 10.57
C TRP A 189 -6.55 25.87 9.11
N ALA A 190 -5.55 26.22 8.29
CA ALA A 190 -5.58 26.03 6.85
C ALA A 190 -5.70 24.54 6.43
N PRO A 191 -4.95 23.58 7.02
CA PRO A 191 -5.12 22.17 6.69
C PRO A 191 -6.55 21.67 6.91
N TRP A 192 -7.16 21.99 8.06
CA TRP A 192 -8.53 21.58 8.38
C TRP A 192 -9.57 22.21 7.47
N ALA A 193 -9.46 23.52 7.22
CA ALA A 193 -10.37 24.19 6.28
C ALA A 193 -10.22 23.65 4.86
N THR A 194 -9.00 23.30 4.44
CA THR A 194 -8.74 22.69 3.13
C THR A 194 -9.40 21.33 2.99
N VAL A 195 -9.39 20.50 4.04
CA VAL A 195 -10.12 19.23 4.04
C VAL A 195 -11.62 19.47 3.88
N VAL A 196 -12.20 20.45 4.58
CA VAL A 196 -13.64 20.79 4.45
C VAL A 196 -13.97 21.27 3.04
N VAL A 197 -13.19 22.20 2.48
CA VAL A 197 -13.33 22.68 1.10
C VAL A 197 -13.18 21.52 0.11
N GLY A 198 -12.18 20.67 0.29
CA GLY A 198 -11.94 19.52 -0.57
C GLY A 198 -13.08 18.50 -0.51
N MET A 199 -13.67 18.24 0.66
CA MET A 199 -14.86 17.39 0.77
C MET A 199 -16.05 17.99 0.02
N PHE A 200 -16.22 19.32 0.08
CA PHE A 200 -17.26 20.01 -0.71
C PHE A 200 -16.99 19.93 -2.22
N VAL A 201 -15.74 20.06 -2.65
CA VAL A 201 -15.32 19.85 -4.05
C VAL A 201 -15.61 18.43 -4.50
N SER A 202 -15.21 17.42 -3.70
CA SER A 202 -15.51 16.00 -3.93
C SER A 202 -17.01 15.74 -4.09
N TRP A 203 -17.83 16.29 -3.19
CA TRP A 203 -19.29 16.20 -3.27
C TRP A 203 -19.83 16.85 -4.55
N SER A 204 -19.32 18.04 -4.91
CA SER A 204 -19.71 18.77 -6.12
C SER A 204 -19.38 18.00 -7.39
N VAL A 205 -18.21 17.35 -7.47
CA VAL A 205 -17.83 16.50 -8.61
C VAL A 205 -18.76 15.29 -8.72
N VAL A 206 -19.14 14.68 -7.61
CA VAL A 206 -20.02 13.50 -7.62
C VAL A 206 -21.47 13.84 -7.96
N LYS A 207 -21.96 15.04 -7.58
CA LYS A 207 -23.38 15.40 -7.69
C LYS A 207 -23.71 16.40 -8.78
N ILE A 208 -22.80 17.32 -9.10
CA ILE A 208 -23.06 18.46 -10.00
C ILE A 208 -22.26 18.28 -11.29
N PHE A 209 -20.95 18.12 -11.19
CA PHE A 209 -20.06 18.02 -12.34
C PHE A 209 -19.88 16.56 -12.80
N THR A 210 -21.00 15.91 -13.14
CA THR A 210 -20.96 14.53 -13.65
C THR A 210 -20.30 14.50 -15.04
N PRO A 211 -19.75 13.35 -15.47
CA PRO A 211 -19.15 13.21 -16.80
C PRO A 211 -20.08 13.63 -17.93
N GLU A 212 -21.37 13.35 -17.81
CA GLU A 212 -22.38 13.71 -18.81
C GLU A 212 -22.58 15.24 -18.85
N PHE A 213 -22.65 15.89 -17.69
CA PHE A 213 -22.79 17.34 -17.61
C PHE A 213 -21.57 18.07 -18.19
N VAL A 214 -20.36 17.63 -17.85
CA VAL A 214 -19.13 18.22 -18.41
C VAL A 214 -18.96 17.84 -19.89
N GLY A 215 -19.32 16.62 -20.26
CA GLY A 215 -19.32 16.15 -21.65
C GLY A 215 -20.20 17.01 -22.55
N SER A 216 -21.36 17.46 -22.05
CA SER A 216 -22.24 18.37 -22.78
C SER A 216 -21.58 19.71 -23.12
N TRP A 217 -20.62 20.19 -22.31
CA TRP A 217 -19.87 21.42 -22.63
C TRP A 217 -18.98 21.28 -23.86
N PHE A 218 -18.61 20.04 -24.19
CA PHE A 218 -17.78 19.69 -25.33
C PHE A 218 -18.58 19.05 -26.47
N GLY A 219 -19.91 18.99 -26.37
CA GLY A 219 -20.78 18.34 -27.36
C GLY A 219 -20.67 16.81 -27.40
N MET A 220 -20.30 16.18 -26.27
CA MET A 220 -20.25 14.72 -26.13
C MET A 220 -21.53 14.23 -25.42
N ASP A 221 -22.56 13.90 -26.20
CA ASP A 221 -23.88 13.54 -25.66
C ASP A 221 -24.00 12.06 -25.23
N GLU A 222 -23.17 11.17 -25.79
CA GLU A 222 -23.15 9.74 -25.43
C GLU A 222 -21.74 9.29 -25.06
N LEU A 223 -21.44 9.26 -23.76
CA LEU A 223 -20.20 8.68 -23.24
C LEU A 223 -20.39 7.19 -22.99
N THR A 224 -19.46 6.39 -23.49
CA THR A 224 -19.38 4.99 -23.06
C THR A 224 -19.06 4.90 -21.56
N ARG A 225 -19.40 3.79 -20.92
CA ARG A 225 -19.11 3.56 -19.49
C ARG A 225 -17.64 3.78 -19.15
N ARG A 226 -16.74 3.42 -20.07
CA ARG A 226 -15.30 3.60 -19.91
C ARG A 226 -14.91 5.07 -19.97
N GLU A 227 -15.38 5.79 -21.00
CA GLU A 227 -15.09 7.23 -21.17
C GLU A 227 -15.65 8.06 -20.00
N ALA A 228 -16.86 7.75 -19.54
CA ALA A 228 -17.43 8.38 -18.35
C ALA A 228 -16.57 8.13 -17.09
N GLY A 229 -16.01 6.93 -16.95
CA GLY A 229 -15.07 6.60 -15.87
C GLY A 229 -13.77 7.41 -15.94
N GLU A 230 -13.13 7.45 -17.11
CA GLU A 230 -11.90 8.21 -17.35
C GLU A 230 -12.13 9.72 -17.15
N MET A 231 -13.23 10.25 -17.67
CA MET A 231 -13.62 11.65 -17.52
C MET A 231 -13.90 12.00 -16.05
N ARG A 232 -14.60 11.14 -15.30
CA ARG A 232 -14.81 11.33 -13.86
C ARG A 232 -13.49 11.48 -13.11
N THR A 233 -12.50 10.64 -13.41
CA THR A 233 -11.18 10.74 -12.81
C THR A 233 -10.49 12.06 -13.19
N MET A 234 -10.56 12.47 -14.45
CA MET A 234 -9.98 13.73 -14.92
C MET A 234 -10.60 14.95 -14.22
N ILE A 235 -11.94 15.03 -14.17
CA ILE A 235 -12.67 16.12 -13.49
C ILE A 235 -12.27 16.17 -12.01
N THR A 236 -12.23 15.01 -11.34
CA THR A 236 -11.87 14.91 -9.93
C THR A 236 -10.48 15.50 -9.67
N ILE A 237 -9.48 15.08 -10.46
CA ILE A 237 -8.09 15.53 -10.30
C ILE A 237 -8.01 17.04 -10.57
N ALA A 238 -8.58 17.51 -11.68
CA ALA A 238 -8.56 18.92 -12.04
C ALA A 238 -9.23 19.80 -10.96
N ALA A 239 -10.40 19.38 -10.46
CA ALA A 239 -11.12 20.11 -9.43
C ALA A 239 -10.31 20.20 -8.12
N HIS A 240 -9.65 19.13 -7.70
CA HIS A 240 -8.81 19.16 -6.49
C HIS A 240 -7.53 19.99 -6.67
N LEU A 241 -6.90 19.96 -7.85
CA LEU A 241 -5.73 20.78 -8.13
C LEU A 241 -6.07 22.28 -8.17
N VAL A 242 -7.20 22.65 -8.76
CA VAL A 242 -7.60 24.05 -8.89
C VAL A 242 -8.21 24.57 -7.60
N PHE A 243 -9.25 23.93 -7.07
CA PHE A 243 -10.02 24.47 -5.95
C PHE A 243 -9.42 24.12 -4.60
N THR A 244 -9.12 22.84 -4.35
CA THR A 244 -8.62 22.40 -3.04
C THR A 244 -7.18 22.85 -2.82
N ALA A 245 -6.28 22.61 -3.78
CA ALA A 245 -4.90 23.08 -3.72
C ALA A 245 -4.80 24.60 -3.86
N GLY A 246 -5.60 25.22 -4.75
CA GLY A 246 -5.68 26.68 -4.84
C GLY A 246 -6.11 27.34 -3.53
N PHE A 247 -7.11 26.79 -2.84
CA PHE A 247 -7.52 27.25 -1.51
C PHE A 247 -6.38 27.14 -0.49
N PHE A 248 -5.68 26.01 -0.43
CA PHE A 248 -4.54 25.83 0.47
C PHE A 248 -3.43 26.85 0.17
N CYS A 249 -3.11 27.10 -1.10
CA CYS A 249 -2.14 28.11 -1.50
C CYS A 249 -2.58 29.52 -1.12
N LEU A 250 -3.85 29.89 -1.35
CA LEU A 250 -4.39 31.20 -0.98
C LEU A 250 -4.43 31.42 0.54
N SER A 251 -4.57 30.35 1.32
CA SER A 251 -4.52 30.43 2.79
C SER A 251 -3.20 30.99 3.31
N THR A 252 -2.11 30.88 2.54
CA THR A 252 -0.80 31.43 2.89
C THR A 252 -0.81 32.96 3.01
N LEU A 253 -1.71 33.64 2.28
CA LEU A 253 -1.89 35.10 2.37
C LEU A 253 -2.37 35.55 3.75
N PHE A 254 -2.96 34.63 4.53
CA PHE A 254 -3.44 34.87 5.88
C PHE A 254 -2.42 34.45 6.96
N TYR A 255 -1.23 33.96 6.57
CA TYR A 255 -0.18 33.62 7.51
C TYR A 255 0.46 34.89 8.10
N LYS A 256 0.53 34.95 9.42
CA LYS A 256 1.18 36.04 10.16
C LYS A 256 2.22 35.47 11.12
N GLU A 257 3.48 35.73 10.81
CA GLU A 257 4.64 35.23 11.55
C GLU A 257 4.66 35.70 13.01
N GLU A 258 4.21 36.92 13.28
CA GLU A 258 4.14 37.52 14.63
C GLU A 258 3.21 36.75 15.58
N THR A 259 2.18 36.09 15.05
CA THR A 259 1.18 35.34 15.83
C THR A 259 1.47 33.84 15.87
N ASP A 260 2.53 33.39 15.21
CA ASP A 260 2.84 31.97 15.09
C ASP A 260 3.60 31.45 16.31
N THR A 261 2.86 30.89 17.26
CA THR A 261 3.43 30.28 18.46
C THR A 261 4.18 28.96 18.21
N HIS A 262 4.22 28.43 16.97
CA HIS A 262 4.86 27.14 16.65
C HIS A 262 6.01 27.30 15.65
N LYS A 263 6.45 28.54 15.40
CA LYS A 263 7.53 28.85 14.46
C LYS A 263 8.80 28.07 14.76
N GLU A 264 9.22 28.01 16.02
CA GLU A 264 10.44 27.29 16.43
C GLU A 264 10.32 25.79 16.18
N THR A 265 9.23 25.16 16.62
CA THR A 265 8.96 23.73 16.37
C THR A 265 8.88 23.41 14.88
N THR A 266 8.30 24.32 14.08
CA THR A 266 8.23 24.16 12.62
C THR A 266 9.63 24.25 12.00
N ALA A 267 10.46 25.18 12.46
CA ALA A 267 11.84 25.31 11.98
C ALA A 267 12.68 24.08 12.35
N GLU A 268 12.51 23.55 13.57
CA GLU A 268 13.14 22.31 14.02
C GLU A 268 12.69 21.11 13.16
N PHE A 269 11.38 20.96 12.93
CA PHE A 269 10.87 19.91 12.04
C PHE A 269 11.51 19.94 10.65
N PHE A 270 11.60 21.12 10.01
CA PHE A 270 12.23 21.22 8.69
C PHE A 270 13.74 20.97 8.73
N LYS A 271 14.41 21.37 9.81
CA LYS A 271 15.82 21.03 10.03
C LYS A 271 16.00 19.52 10.13
N ASP A 272 15.13 18.82 10.84
CA ASP A 272 15.17 17.36 10.97
C ASP A 272 14.89 16.66 9.64
N VAL A 273 13.92 17.16 8.86
CA VAL A 273 13.62 16.66 7.51
C VAL A 273 14.83 16.79 6.57
N ASP A 274 15.56 17.90 6.68
CA ASP A 274 16.76 18.17 5.86
C ASP A 274 18.01 17.45 6.39
N THR A 275 17.95 16.87 7.60
CA THR A 275 19.09 16.19 8.23
C THR A 275 19.15 14.73 7.81
N GLU A 276 20.31 14.29 7.32
CA GLU A 276 20.51 12.89 6.94
C GLU A 276 20.46 11.98 8.18
N CYS A 277 19.64 10.92 8.12
CA CYS A 277 19.61 9.89 9.13
C CYS A 277 20.82 8.96 8.92
N VAL A 278 21.71 8.94 9.90
CA VAL A 278 22.91 8.08 9.93
C VAL A 278 22.65 6.91 10.86
N ALA A 279 23.09 5.73 10.43
CA ALA A 279 22.91 4.51 11.19
C ALA A 279 23.64 4.54 12.54
N GLU A 280 22.96 4.02 13.56
CA GLU A 280 23.56 3.78 14.87
C GLU A 280 24.66 2.70 14.80
N GLU A 281 25.63 2.80 15.71
CA GLU A 281 26.70 1.82 15.84
C GLU A 281 26.12 0.43 16.21
N GLY A 282 26.54 -0.61 15.49
CA GLY A 282 26.04 -1.97 15.69
C GLY A 282 24.78 -2.35 14.90
N GLN A 283 24.11 -1.41 14.20
CA GLN A 283 22.93 -1.71 13.38
C GLN A 283 23.21 -2.75 12.28
N ASP A 284 24.44 -2.81 11.76
CA ASP A 284 24.88 -3.84 10.80
C ASP A 284 24.77 -5.28 11.33
N ILE A 285 24.90 -5.47 12.65
CA ILE A 285 24.77 -6.78 13.28
C ILE A 285 23.30 -7.22 13.22
N VAL A 286 22.39 -6.31 13.56
CA VAL A 286 20.94 -6.55 13.51
C VAL A 286 20.50 -6.89 12.08
N ASP A 287 20.95 -6.12 11.08
CA ASP A 287 20.64 -6.35 9.67
C ASP A 287 21.14 -7.71 9.18
N ARG A 288 22.32 -8.17 9.64
CA ARG A 288 22.84 -9.51 9.33
C ARG A 288 21.97 -10.59 9.97
N MET A 289 21.57 -10.43 11.22
CA MET A 289 20.66 -11.37 11.89
C MET A 289 19.32 -11.48 11.16
N GLN A 290 18.76 -10.35 10.72
CA GLN A 290 17.53 -10.32 9.93
C GLN A 290 17.71 -11.04 8.58
N ARG A 291 18.79 -10.74 7.84
CA ARG A 291 19.11 -11.42 6.56
C ARG A 291 19.31 -12.93 6.72
N ALA A 292 19.92 -13.37 7.82
CA ALA A 292 20.12 -14.80 8.11
C ALA A 292 18.79 -15.52 8.37
N LYS A 293 17.91 -14.92 9.19
CA LYS A 293 16.57 -15.46 9.47
C LYS A 293 15.73 -15.49 8.20
N LEU A 294 15.65 -14.36 7.48
CA LEU A 294 14.88 -14.25 6.25
C LEU A 294 15.39 -15.23 5.19
N GLY A 295 16.70 -15.29 4.96
CA GLY A 295 17.29 -16.23 4.00
C GLY A 295 16.99 -17.69 4.34
N THR A 296 16.97 -18.06 5.62
CA THR A 296 16.61 -19.41 6.06
C THR A 296 15.13 -19.72 5.81
N LEU A 297 14.22 -18.80 6.11
CA LEU A 297 12.80 -18.95 5.81
C LEU A 297 12.54 -19.13 4.31
N VAL A 298 13.20 -18.32 3.47
CA VAL A 298 13.09 -18.39 2.01
C VAL A 298 13.61 -19.73 1.47
N ILE A 299 14.69 -20.27 2.04
CA ILE A 299 15.20 -21.61 1.67
C ILE A 299 14.18 -22.71 2.02
N TYR A 300 13.52 -22.63 3.18
CA TYR A 300 12.45 -23.59 3.53
C TYR A 300 11.25 -23.49 2.58
N MET A 301 10.87 -22.27 2.17
CA MET A 301 9.84 -22.08 1.15
C MET A 301 10.26 -22.70 -0.20
N ALA A 302 11.51 -22.52 -0.62
CA ALA A 302 12.03 -23.13 -1.83
C ALA A 302 12.01 -24.66 -1.77
N ALA A 303 12.38 -25.26 -0.63
CA ALA A 303 12.29 -26.71 -0.43
C ALA A 303 10.84 -27.21 -0.56
N GLY A 304 9.87 -26.47 0.00
CA GLY A 304 8.45 -26.75 -0.18
C GLY A 304 8.00 -26.67 -1.64
N LEU A 305 8.47 -25.67 -2.40
CA LEU A 305 8.17 -25.54 -3.83
C LEU A 305 8.76 -26.70 -4.66
N THR A 306 9.94 -27.22 -4.29
CA THR A 306 10.54 -28.39 -4.97
C THR A 306 9.63 -29.62 -4.88
N LEU A 307 8.83 -29.76 -3.81
CA LEU A 307 7.88 -30.88 -3.69
C LEU A 307 6.78 -30.83 -4.76
N MET A 308 6.51 -29.68 -5.39
CA MET A 308 5.53 -29.58 -6.47
C MET A 308 5.96 -30.35 -7.73
N VAL A 309 7.25 -30.71 -7.87
CA VAL A 309 7.75 -31.60 -8.94
C VAL A 309 7.12 -33.00 -8.88
N LEU A 310 6.68 -33.43 -7.70
CA LEU A 310 6.03 -34.73 -7.50
C LEU A 310 4.62 -34.79 -8.13
N ILE A 311 4.02 -33.64 -8.42
CA ILE A 311 2.71 -33.57 -9.07
C ILE A 311 2.85 -34.19 -10.49
N PRO A 312 1.91 -35.06 -10.91
CA PRO A 312 1.95 -35.73 -12.21
C PRO A 312 1.69 -34.73 -13.34
N ASN A 313 2.73 -34.01 -13.74
CA ASN A 313 2.77 -33.08 -14.87
C ASN A 313 3.73 -33.59 -15.96
N PRO A 314 3.55 -33.15 -17.22
CA PRO A 314 4.57 -33.30 -18.25
C PRO A 314 5.92 -32.72 -17.82
N LEU A 315 7.01 -33.16 -18.46
CA LEU A 315 8.37 -32.75 -18.09
C LEU A 315 8.54 -31.22 -18.02
N TRP A 316 7.96 -30.48 -18.97
CA TRP A 316 8.05 -29.01 -18.98
C TRP A 316 7.43 -28.38 -17.71
N GLY A 317 6.30 -28.92 -17.23
CA GLY A 317 5.63 -28.41 -16.03
C GLY A 317 6.39 -28.72 -14.75
N ARG A 318 7.02 -29.89 -14.68
CA ARG A 318 7.95 -30.24 -13.59
C ARG A 318 9.19 -29.35 -13.59
N LEU A 319 9.77 -29.12 -14.77
CA LEU A 319 10.91 -28.22 -14.93
C LEU A 319 10.57 -26.78 -14.56
N LEU A 320 9.34 -26.32 -14.82
CA LEU A 320 8.86 -25.00 -14.41
C LEU A 320 8.87 -24.87 -12.88
N PHE A 321 8.29 -25.83 -12.14
CA PHE A 321 8.30 -25.81 -10.68
C PHE A 321 9.73 -25.85 -10.10
N LEU A 322 10.61 -26.67 -10.71
CA LEU A 322 12.00 -26.74 -10.31
C LEU A 322 12.74 -25.40 -10.56
N ALA A 323 12.49 -24.74 -11.69
CA ALA A 323 13.07 -23.44 -12.00
C ALA A 323 12.59 -22.36 -11.03
N CYS A 324 11.31 -22.35 -10.67
CA CYS A 324 10.77 -21.46 -9.64
C CYS A 324 11.43 -21.72 -8.28
N ALA A 325 11.50 -22.99 -7.84
CA ALA A 325 12.12 -23.37 -6.59
C ALA A 325 13.62 -22.99 -6.55
N ALA A 326 14.36 -23.22 -7.64
CA ALA A 326 15.76 -22.84 -7.77
C ALA A 326 15.97 -21.32 -7.69
N SER A 327 15.07 -20.54 -8.31
CA SER A 327 15.11 -19.08 -8.25
C SER A 327 14.91 -18.56 -6.83
N VAL A 328 13.90 -19.08 -6.12
CA VAL A 328 13.63 -18.73 -4.71
C VAL A 328 14.79 -19.18 -3.81
N PHE A 329 15.33 -20.38 -4.04
CA PHE A 329 16.49 -20.89 -3.31
C PHE A 329 17.72 -20.00 -3.51
N ALA A 330 18.01 -19.56 -4.74
CA ALA A 330 19.15 -18.71 -5.04
C ALA A 330 19.09 -17.37 -4.28
N VAL A 331 17.90 -16.76 -4.21
CA VAL A 331 17.67 -15.54 -3.41
C VAL A 331 17.88 -15.82 -1.91
N GLY A 332 17.27 -16.87 -1.37
CA GLY A 332 17.41 -17.23 0.05
C GLY A 332 18.86 -17.56 0.44
N TYR A 333 19.57 -18.29 -0.42
CA TYR A 333 20.98 -18.58 -0.27
C TYR A 333 21.84 -17.32 -0.32
N GLY A 334 21.57 -16.41 -1.28
CA GLY A 334 22.25 -15.12 -1.39
C GLY A 334 22.10 -14.28 -0.12
N LEU A 335 20.88 -14.17 0.41
CA LEU A 335 20.60 -13.48 1.68
C LEU A 335 21.40 -14.10 2.84
N LYS A 336 21.34 -15.43 2.99
CA LYS A 336 22.04 -16.15 4.07
C LYS A 336 23.56 -16.04 3.95
N LYS A 337 24.11 -16.11 2.72
CA LYS A 337 25.54 -15.95 2.45
C LYS A 337 26.01 -14.53 2.80
N SER A 338 25.20 -13.52 2.47
CA SER A 338 25.51 -12.11 2.77
C SER A 338 25.49 -11.78 4.28
N ALA A 339 24.86 -12.63 5.09
CA ALA A 339 24.71 -12.44 6.52
C ALA A 339 25.90 -12.93 7.37
N LYS A 340 26.90 -13.59 6.78
CA LYS A 340 28.10 -14.07 7.51
C LYS A 340 28.81 -12.89 8.19
N LEU A 341 29.16 -13.06 9.47
CA LEU A 341 29.94 -12.10 10.25
C LEU A 341 31.43 -12.31 9.96
N ASP A 342 32.18 -11.22 9.91
CA ASP A 342 33.63 -11.29 10.04
C ASP A 342 33.98 -11.67 11.48
N THR A 343 35.04 -12.45 11.67
CA THR A 343 35.41 -13.12 12.94
C THR A 343 35.60 -12.17 14.14
N GLN A 344 35.73 -10.86 13.89
CA GLN A 344 35.85 -9.85 14.95
C GLN A 344 34.51 -9.41 15.56
N LEU A 345 33.40 -9.44 14.80
CA LEU A 345 32.09 -8.95 15.27
C LEU A 345 31.29 -10.00 16.06
N SER A 346 31.61 -11.29 15.89
CA SER A 346 31.01 -12.37 16.70
C SER A 346 31.36 -12.26 18.19
N LYS A 347 32.50 -11.64 18.53
CA LYS A 347 32.90 -11.37 19.91
C LYS A 347 32.04 -10.26 20.53
N VAL A 348 31.75 -9.19 19.78
CA VAL A 348 30.89 -8.08 20.25
C VAL A 348 29.47 -8.57 20.49
N ALA A 349 28.89 -9.33 19.55
CA ALA A 349 27.54 -9.89 19.71
C ALA A 349 27.38 -10.82 20.92
N ALA A 350 28.44 -11.54 21.32
CA ALA A 350 28.43 -12.37 22.53
C ALA A 350 28.45 -11.55 23.84
N THR A 351 28.89 -10.29 23.79
CA THR A 351 29.02 -9.43 24.96
C THR A 351 27.76 -8.58 25.19
N THR A 352 26.98 -8.29 24.15
CA THR A 352 25.71 -7.52 24.24
C THR A 352 24.51 -8.37 24.65
N THR A 353 24.64 -9.70 24.69
CA THR A 353 23.61 -10.65 25.16
C THR A 353 23.70 -10.98 26.66
N GLN A 354 24.48 -10.25 27.45
CA GLN A 354 24.49 -10.34 28.91
C GLN A 354 23.80 -9.15 29.57
#